data_AF-A0A371YQY2-F1
#
_entry.id   AF-A0A371YQY2-F1
#
_cell.length_a   1.000
_cell.length_b   1.000
_cell.length_c   1.000
_cell.angle_alpha   90.00
_cell.angle_beta   90.00
_cell.angle_gamma   90.00
#
_symmetry.space_group_name_H-M   'P 1'
#
loop_
_entity.id
_entity.type
_entity.pdbx_description
1 polymer ?
#
loop_
_entity_poly.entity_id
_entity_poly.type
_entity_poly.pdbx_seq_one_letter_code
_entity_poly.pdbx_strand_id
1 'polypeptide(L)'
;MKNTRSGLPILRLFHSNQAKSNCIFIVGDDAENLSQLFAQENTTHPFAKIYQIVHIEQQYSFKAISSIYHNVITLSLDLSHPTALYKLLQYIENIKYHIEMCVFLPCFSNRTDTIEASIKQQNFQWKKTGLTTTLIAQHVIQQMLNNQKGSLIFLDAAHTEEKYDHLLSQSLSAAKRALSQSLAREFQPTGIHICYSTLEEWDHSNIQQIESIKNICLHLHHQPLSTWTYEL
;
A
#
# COMPACT_ATOMS: atom_id res chain seq x y z
N MET A 1 58.63 -28.10 -32.36
CA MET A 1 58.74 -27.00 -31.38
C MET A 1 57.33 -26.59 -30.95
N LYS A 2 57.15 -26.44 -29.63
CA LYS A 2 55.90 -26.18 -28.90
C LYS A 2 55.20 -24.88 -29.37
N ASN A 3 53.87 -24.87 -29.45
CA ASN A 3 53.08 -23.99 -28.57
C ASN A 3 51.59 -24.36 -28.54
N THR A 4 51.18 -24.87 -27.39
CA THR A 4 49.80 -25.02 -26.92
C THR A 4 49.25 -23.66 -26.47
N ARG A 5 48.09 -23.24 -26.99
CA ARG A 5 47.21 -22.29 -26.29
C ARG A 5 45.81 -22.87 -26.18
N SER A 6 45.56 -23.44 -25.01
CA SER A 6 44.25 -23.79 -24.47
C SER A 6 43.39 -22.53 -24.35
N GLY A 7 42.40 -22.38 -25.24
CA GLY A 7 41.29 -21.46 -25.05
C GLY A 7 40.28 -22.09 -24.10
N LEU A 8 40.29 -21.69 -22.83
CA LEU A 8 39.21 -21.98 -21.90
C LEU A 8 37.93 -21.27 -22.39
N PRO A 9 36.78 -21.95 -22.49
CA PRO A 9 35.51 -21.25 -22.65
C PRO A 9 35.19 -20.55 -21.34
N ILE A 10 35.05 -19.22 -21.40
CA ILE A 10 34.51 -18.41 -20.31
C ILE A 10 33.05 -18.83 -20.14
N LEU A 11 32.80 -19.74 -19.20
CA LEU A 11 31.48 -20.01 -18.68
C LEU A 11 30.95 -18.70 -18.10
N ARG A 12 30.06 -18.03 -18.85
CA ARG A 12 29.14 -17.05 -18.27
C ARG A 12 28.31 -17.82 -17.25
N LEU A 13 28.67 -17.66 -15.98
CA LEU A 13 27.81 -18.00 -14.85
C LEU A 13 26.53 -17.18 -15.00
N PHE A 14 25.51 -17.78 -15.61
CA PHE A 14 24.15 -17.29 -15.47
C PHE A 14 23.80 -17.40 -13.99
N HIS A 15 23.89 -16.30 -13.26
CA HIS A 15 23.09 -16.16 -12.05
C HIS A 15 21.64 -16.28 -12.52
N SER A 16 21.00 -17.41 -12.20
CA SER A 16 19.56 -17.52 -12.32
C SER A 16 18.97 -16.47 -11.38
N ASN A 17 18.61 -15.30 -11.92
CA ASN A 17 17.70 -14.39 -11.25
C ASN A 17 16.40 -15.15 -11.06
N GLN A 18 16.21 -15.73 -9.87
CA GLN A 18 14.88 -16.20 -9.47
C GLN A 18 13.94 -15.01 -9.61
N ALA A 19 12.87 -15.18 -10.40
CA ALA A 19 11.91 -14.12 -10.67
C ALA A 19 11.31 -13.62 -9.35
N LYS A 20 11.30 -12.30 -9.12
CA LYS A 20 10.61 -11.71 -7.97
C LYS A 20 9.11 -12.06 -8.09
N SER A 21 8.52 -12.49 -6.97
CA SER A 21 7.08 -12.79 -6.90
C SER A 21 6.30 -11.50 -6.58
N ASN A 22 5.12 -11.34 -7.17
CA ASN A 22 4.32 -10.14 -6.93
C ASN A 22 3.51 -10.28 -5.63
N CYS A 23 3.41 -9.19 -4.88
CA CYS A 23 2.54 -9.08 -3.71
C CYS A 23 1.67 -7.84 -3.75
N ILE A 24 0.58 -7.88 -2.96
CA ILE A 24 -0.27 -6.73 -2.68
C ILE A 24 0.01 -6.25 -1.26
N PHE A 25 0.08 -4.94 -1.10
CA PHE A 25 -0.03 -4.28 0.18
C PHE A 25 -1.45 -3.76 0.36
N ILE A 26 -2.09 -4.12 1.47
CA ILE A 26 -3.37 -3.54 1.90
C ILE A 26 -3.12 -2.88 3.24
N VAL A 27 -3.14 -1.56 3.26
CA VAL A 27 -2.72 -0.75 4.41
C VAL A 27 -3.93 -0.04 4.97
N GLY A 28 -4.22 -0.25 6.25
CA GLY A 28 -5.35 0.38 6.92
C GLY A 28 -5.84 -0.38 8.13
N ASP A 29 -6.50 0.34 9.04
CA ASP A 29 -7.29 -0.28 10.10
C ASP A 29 -8.57 -0.88 9.46
N ASP A 30 -9.06 -1.99 9.99
CA ASP A 30 -10.26 -2.72 9.51
C ASP A 30 -10.23 -3.24 8.06
N ALA A 31 -9.04 -3.41 7.47
CA ALA A 31 -8.87 -3.92 6.10
C ALA A 31 -8.84 -5.46 5.98
N GLU A 32 -9.26 -6.19 7.02
CA GLU A 32 -9.20 -7.66 7.07
C GLU A 32 -10.07 -8.31 5.98
N ASN A 33 -11.34 -7.93 5.91
CA ASN A 33 -12.28 -8.48 4.92
C ASN A 33 -11.83 -8.19 3.48
N LEU A 34 -11.28 -7.00 3.22
CA LEU A 34 -10.70 -6.68 1.92
C LEU A 34 -9.52 -7.60 1.59
N SER A 35 -8.61 -7.80 2.55
CA SER A 35 -7.46 -8.69 2.40
C SER A 35 -7.86 -10.13 2.14
N GLN A 36 -8.89 -10.62 2.84
CA GLN A 36 -9.43 -11.95 2.65
C GLN A 36 -10.06 -12.12 1.26
N LEU A 37 -10.86 -11.13 0.80
CA LEU A 37 -11.49 -11.18 -0.53
C LEU A 37 -10.44 -11.18 -1.67
N PHE A 38 -9.37 -10.39 -1.54
CA PHE A 38 -8.24 -10.47 -2.48
C PHE A 38 -7.57 -11.85 -2.48
N ALA A 39 -7.57 -12.55 -1.35
CA ALA A 39 -6.90 -13.84 -1.21
C ALA A 39 -7.74 -15.04 -1.69
N GLN A 40 -9.07 -14.86 -1.80
CA GLN A 40 -9.99 -15.88 -2.28
C GLN A 40 -10.01 -15.97 -3.82
N GLU A 41 -9.70 -14.88 -4.52
CA GLU A 41 -9.77 -14.80 -5.98
C GLU A 41 -8.48 -15.34 -6.64
N ASN A 42 -8.59 -16.50 -7.30
CA ASN A 42 -7.43 -17.30 -7.73
C ASN A 42 -7.28 -17.41 -9.26
N THR A 43 -7.98 -16.62 -10.07
CA THR A 43 -8.29 -17.07 -11.45
C THR A 43 -7.84 -16.22 -12.62
N THR A 44 -7.19 -15.06 -12.45
CA THR A 44 -6.64 -14.32 -13.62
C THR A 44 -5.23 -13.77 -13.43
N HIS A 45 -4.90 -13.25 -12.25
CA HIS A 45 -3.52 -12.87 -11.87
C HIS A 45 -3.31 -13.16 -10.38
N PRO A 46 -2.84 -14.37 -9.99
CA PRO A 46 -2.66 -14.69 -8.59
C PRO A 46 -1.47 -13.89 -8.06
N PHE A 47 -1.76 -12.82 -7.32
CA PHE A 47 -0.76 -12.22 -6.46
C PHE A 47 -0.24 -13.32 -5.53
N ALA A 48 1.07 -13.53 -5.53
CA ALA A 48 1.68 -14.63 -4.78
C ALA A 48 1.49 -14.44 -3.27
N LYS A 49 1.33 -13.20 -2.82
CA LYS A 49 1.14 -12.87 -1.41
C LYS A 49 0.34 -11.61 -1.18
N ILE A 50 -0.45 -11.60 -0.12
CA ILE A 50 -1.14 -10.39 0.37
C ILE A 50 -0.55 -10.05 1.73
N TYR A 51 -0.11 -8.80 1.87
CA TYR A 51 0.38 -8.25 3.13
C TYR A 51 -0.63 -7.22 3.63
N GLN A 52 -1.34 -7.58 4.69
CA GLN A 52 -2.20 -6.65 5.40
C GLN A 52 -1.31 -5.89 6.39
N ILE A 53 -1.24 -4.58 6.26
CA ILE A 53 -0.37 -3.73 7.08
C ILE A 53 -1.23 -2.90 8.02
N VAL A 54 -1.06 -3.14 9.32
CA VAL A 54 -1.85 -2.52 10.38
C VAL A 54 -0.95 -1.59 11.18
N HIS A 55 -1.44 -0.39 11.46
CA HIS A 55 -0.72 0.57 12.26
C HIS A 55 -0.84 0.23 13.75
N ILE A 56 0.29 0.11 14.45
CA ILE A 56 0.32 0.00 15.91
C ILE A 56 1.30 1.04 16.44
N GLU A 57 0.82 1.95 17.28
CA GLU A 57 1.62 3.03 17.85
C GLU A 57 2.79 2.47 18.68
N GLN A 58 3.98 3.09 18.57
CA GLN A 58 5.19 2.69 19.30
C GLN A 58 5.76 1.31 18.93
N GLN A 59 5.23 0.64 17.89
CA GLN A 59 5.76 -0.62 17.39
C GLN A 59 6.84 -0.40 16.31
N TYR A 60 8.08 -0.13 16.74
CA TYR A 60 9.20 0.24 15.84
C TYR A 60 9.86 -0.93 15.09
N SER A 61 9.39 -2.16 15.33
CA SER A 61 9.76 -3.37 14.59
C SER A 61 8.50 -4.08 14.16
N PHE A 62 8.42 -4.55 12.92
CA PHE A 62 7.22 -5.23 12.46
C PHE A 62 7.08 -6.61 13.13
N LYS A 63 5.85 -6.99 13.45
CA LYS A 63 5.50 -8.34 13.92
C LYS A 63 4.62 -8.99 12.88
N ALA A 64 5.08 -10.12 12.35
CA ALA A 64 4.30 -10.93 11.44
C ALA A 64 3.36 -11.85 12.21
N ILE A 65 2.08 -11.78 11.88
CA ILE A 65 1.03 -12.67 12.33
C ILE A 65 0.43 -13.26 11.06
N SER A 66 0.68 -14.55 10.82
CA SER A 66 0.05 -15.24 9.69
C SER A 66 -1.39 -15.59 10.07
N SER A 67 -2.34 -15.20 9.23
CA SER A 67 -3.68 -15.79 9.29
C SER A 67 -3.61 -17.24 8.79
N ILE A 68 -4.41 -18.12 9.39
CA ILE A 68 -4.46 -19.56 9.07
C ILE A 68 -5.08 -19.80 7.69
N TYR A 69 -5.79 -18.80 7.13
CA TYR A 69 -6.54 -18.93 5.89
C TYR A 69 -6.01 -17.98 4.80
N HIS A 70 -5.85 -18.53 3.58
CA HIS A 70 -5.63 -17.82 2.32
C HIS A 70 -4.49 -16.80 2.30
N ASN A 71 -3.24 -17.21 2.11
CA ASN A 71 -2.07 -16.40 1.66
C ASN A 71 -1.83 -14.98 2.26
N VAL A 72 -2.60 -14.53 3.25
CA VAL A 72 -2.53 -13.21 3.89
C VAL A 72 -1.56 -13.29 5.05
N ILE A 73 -0.61 -12.35 5.09
CA ILE A 73 0.24 -12.12 6.24
C ILE A 73 -0.10 -10.75 6.79
N THR A 74 -0.51 -10.70 8.05
CA THR A 74 -0.73 -9.45 8.77
C THR A 74 0.59 -8.99 9.37
N LEU A 75 0.99 -7.77 9.05
CA LEU A 75 2.19 -7.12 9.52
C LEU A 75 1.77 -5.89 10.33
N SER A 76 2.06 -5.90 11.62
CA SER A 76 1.81 -4.74 12.48
C SER A 76 3.09 -3.95 12.68
N LEU A 77 3.02 -2.63 12.59
CA LEU A 77 4.13 -1.70 12.87
C LEU A 77 3.64 -0.26 13.01
N ASP A 78 4.46 0.61 13.58
CA ASP A 78 4.22 2.04 13.58
C ASP A 78 4.52 2.64 12.19
N LEU A 79 3.47 2.86 11.40
CA LEU A 79 3.57 3.46 10.06
C LEU A 79 3.97 4.94 10.07
N SER A 80 4.01 5.59 11.24
CA SER A 80 4.51 6.96 11.39
C SER A 80 6.02 7.00 11.67
N HIS A 81 6.64 5.84 11.93
CA HIS A 81 8.06 5.70 12.24
C HIS A 81 8.87 5.27 10.99
N PRO A 82 9.67 6.17 10.37
CA PRO A 82 10.33 5.90 9.08
C PRO A 82 11.18 4.63 9.05
N THR A 83 11.95 4.38 10.12
CA THR A 83 12.83 3.20 10.19
C THR A 83 12.06 1.89 10.22
N ALA A 84 10.84 1.87 10.78
CA ALA A 84 10.04 0.65 10.87
C ALA A 84 9.55 0.25 9.48
N LEU A 85 9.06 1.22 8.71
CA LEU A 85 8.61 1.03 7.34
C LEU A 85 9.77 0.68 6.39
N TYR A 86 10.93 1.33 6.54
CA TYR A 86 12.13 0.97 5.80
C TYR A 86 12.55 -0.49 6.02
N LYS A 87 12.58 -0.94 7.28
CA LYS A 87 12.89 -2.35 7.61
C LYS A 87 11.87 -3.33 7.02
N LEU A 88 10.60 -2.95 6.99
CA LEU A 88 9.56 -3.74 6.34
C LEU A 88 9.83 -3.90 4.85
N LEU A 89 10.13 -2.82 4.12
CA LEU A 89 10.44 -2.92 2.70
C LEU A 89 11.71 -3.71 2.40
N GLN A 90 12.76 -3.52 3.21
CA GLN A 90 13.96 -4.35 3.12
C GLN A 90 13.63 -5.83 3.31
N TYR A 91 12.77 -6.16 4.28
CA TYR A 91 12.31 -7.52 4.47
C TYR A 91 11.64 -8.07 3.21
N ILE A 92 10.64 -7.36 2.65
CA ILE A 92 9.93 -7.77 1.43
C ILE A 92 10.89 -7.97 0.24
N GLU A 93 11.86 -7.07 0.06
CA GLU A 93 12.85 -7.21 -1.00
C GLU A 93 13.79 -8.41 -0.78
N ASN A 94 14.21 -8.65 0.48
CA ASN A 94 15.07 -9.78 0.84
C ASN A 94 14.39 -11.12 0.57
N ILE A 95 13.09 -11.22 0.86
CA ILE A 95 12.28 -12.40 0.53
C ILE A 95 11.82 -12.44 -0.94
N LYS A 96 12.40 -11.59 -1.80
CA LYS A 96 12.21 -11.56 -3.26
C LYS A 96 10.77 -11.30 -3.71
N TYR A 97 10.03 -10.53 -2.92
CA TYR A 97 8.73 -10.01 -3.33
C TYR A 97 8.81 -8.59 -3.87
N HIS A 98 7.87 -8.25 -4.74
CA HIS A 98 7.68 -6.92 -5.31
C HIS A 98 6.24 -6.47 -5.13
N ILE A 99 6.03 -5.26 -4.64
CA ILE A 99 4.70 -4.68 -4.44
C ILE A 99 4.17 -4.24 -5.80
N GLU A 100 3.26 -5.03 -6.35
CA GLU A 100 2.61 -4.74 -7.62
C GLU A 100 1.38 -3.84 -7.44
N MET A 101 0.73 -3.94 -6.28
CA MET A 101 -0.38 -3.07 -5.89
C MET A 101 -0.27 -2.69 -4.41
N CYS A 102 -0.54 -1.44 -4.09
CA CYS A 102 -0.77 -0.97 -2.74
C CYS A 102 -2.14 -0.29 -2.68
N VAL A 103 -3.04 -0.83 -1.87
CA VAL A 103 -4.31 -0.19 -1.51
C VAL A 103 -4.13 0.44 -0.14
N PHE A 104 -4.20 1.77 -0.09
CA PHE A 104 -4.01 2.55 1.12
C PHE A 104 -5.35 3.15 1.56
N LEU A 105 -5.91 2.59 2.63
CA LEU A 105 -7.10 3.06 3.32
C LEU A 105 -6.68 3.56 4.71
N PRO A 106 -6.34 4.85 4.86
CA PRO A 106 -6.00 5.37 6.18
C PRO A 106 -7.25 5.41 7.05
N CYS A 107 -7.22 4.71 8.17
CA CYS A 107 -8.10 4.90 9.32
C CYS A 107 -7.20 4.72 10.54
N PHE A 108 -7.13 5.71 11.45
CA PHE A 108 -6.29 5.64 12.66
C PHE A 108 -7.05 6.22 13.84
N SER A 109 -8.22 5.63 14.13
CA SER A 109 -9.16 6.16 15.13
C SER A 109 -8.50 6.40 16.50
N ASN A 110 -8.98 7.41 17.23
CA ASN A 110 -9.01 7.47 18.70
C ASN A 110 -9.99 8.58 19.10
N ARG A 111 -11.23 8.21 19.49
CA ARG A 111 -12.30 9.12 19.94
C ARG A 111 -12.00 9.67 21.34
N THR A 112 -12.31 10.95 21.60
CA THR A 112 -12.55 11.46 22.97
C THR A 112 -13.41 12.73 23.00
N ASP A 113 -14.22 12.87 24.05
CA ASP A 113 -15.38 13.78 24.17
C ASP A 113 -15.09 15.20 24.70
N THR A 114 -13.88 15.78 24.55
CA THR A 114 -13.57 17.13 25.11
C THR A 114 -12.90 18.12 24.15
N ILE A 115 -13.32 19.39 24.21
CA ILE A 115 -12.94 20.47 23.27
C ILE A 115 -11.45 20.87 23.35
N GLU A 116 -10.84 20.90 24.55
CA GLU A 116 -9.40 21.23 24.69
C GLU A 116 -8.48 20.05 24.35
N ALA A 117 -8.93 18.82 24.61
CA ALA A 117 -8.27 17.63 24.08
C ALA A 117 -8.30 17.67 22.53
N SER A 118 -9.37 18.23 21.95
CA SER A 118 -9.60 18.30 20.50
C SER A 118 -8.46 18.94 19.70
N ILE A 119 -7.89 20.12 20.04
CA ILE A 119 -6.85 20.74 19.18
C ILE A 119 -5.53 19.96 19.20
N LYS A 120 -5.08 19.53 20.39
CA LYS A 120 -3.85 18.72 20.50
C LYS A 120 -4.02 17.38 19.79
N GLN A 121 -5.20 16.77 19.89
CA GLN A 121 -5.53 15.53 19.22
C GLN A 121 -5.68 15.71 17.71
N GLN A 122 -6.33 16.77 17.24
CA GLN A 122 -6.41 17.14 15.83
C GLN A 122 -5.02 17.33 15.23
N ASN A 123 -4.14 18.06 15.91
CA ASN A 123 -2.75 18.22 15.48
C ASN A 123 -1.99 16.88 15.46
N PHE A 124 -2.19 16.04 16.47
CA PHE A 124 -1.59 14.72 16.54
C PHE A 124 -2.08 13.83 15.39
N GLN A 125 -3.39 13.76 15.16
CA GLN A 125 -4.02 12.97 14.10
C GLN A 125 -3.66 13.49 12.71
N TRP A 126 -3.61 14.80 12.53
CA TRP A 126 -3.18 15.42 11.29
C TRP A 126 -1.73 15.06 10.97
N LYS A 127 -0.83 15.23 11.95
CA LYS A 127 0.59 14.88 11.81
C LYS A 127 0.77 13.38 11.56
N LYS A 128 0.07 12.54 12.32
CA LYS A 128 0.13 11.08 12.21
C LYS A 128 -0.32 10.61 10.84
N THR A 129 -1.55 10.93 10.45
CA THR A 129 -2.15 10.51 9.18
C THR A 129 -1.40 11.08 7.99
N GLY A 130 -1.04 12.37 8.03
CA GLY A 130 -0.26 13.02 6.97
C GLY A 130 1.13 12.43 6.80
N LEU A 131 1.85 12.22 7.91
CA LEU A 131 3.18 11.60 7.88
C LEU A 131 3.11 10.16 7.39
N THR A 132 2.19 9.34 7.91
CA THR A 132 2.02 7.96 7.46
C THR A 132 1.67 7.87 5.98
N THR A 133 0.75 8.71 5.49
CA THR A 133 0.40 8.75 4.06
C THR A 133 1.62 9.05 3.20
N THR A 134 2.42 10.05 3.60
CA THR A 134 3.63 10.44 2.88
C THR A 134 4.69 9.34 2.90
N LEU A 135 4.94 8.75 4.08
CA LEU A 135 5.92 7.68 4.25
C LEU A 135 5.56 6.45 3.44
N ILE A 136 4.30 5.99 3.49
CA ILE A 136 3.83 4.84 2.72
C ILE A 136 4.01 5.09 1.22
N ALA A 137 3.53 6.24 0.73
CA ALA A 137 3.67 6.58 -0.67
C ALA A 137 5.15 6.60 -1.11
N GLN A 138 6.02 7.29 -0.37
CA GLN A 138 7.45 7.37 -0.67
C GLN A 138 8.09 5.97 -0.78
N HIS A 139 7.84 5.13 0.21
CA HIS A 139 8.46 3.81 0.32
C HIS A 139 7.93 2.85 -0.76
N VAL A 140 6.62 2.78 -0.95
CA VAL A 140 6.00 1.92 -1.96
C VAL A 140 6.43 2.32 -3.37
N ILE A 141 6.39 3.63 -3.69
CA ILE A 141 6.82 4.14 -5.00
C ILE A 141 8.29 3.84 -5.25
N GLN A 142 9.17 4.03 -4.26
CA GLN A 142 10.59 3.66 -4.39
C GLN A 142 10.78 2.20 -4.80
N GLN A 143 9.98 1.28 -4.27
CA GLN A 143 10.07 -0.12 -4.65
C GLN A 143 9.48 -0.40 -6.04
N MET A 144 8.39 0.27 -6.42
CA MET A 144 7.76 0.19 -7.76
C MET A 144 8.66 0.72 -8.86
N LEU A 145 9.43 1.78 -8.60
CA LEU A 145 10.38 2.38 -9.55
C LEU A 145 11.44 1.38 -10.04
N ASN A 146 11.84 0.42 -9.19
CA ASN A 146 12.82 -0.60 -9.57
C ASN A 146 12.38 -1.46 -10.77
N ASN A 147 11.06 -1.59 -10.98
CA ASN A 147 10.48 -2.37 -12.08
C ASN A 147 9.65 -1.51 -13.04
N GLN A 148 9.56 -0.19 -12.83
CA GLN A 148 8.74 0.75 -13.63
C GLN A 148 7.30 0.26 -13.78
N LYS A 149 6.77 -0.34 -12.72
CA LYS A 149 5.44 -0.95 -12.71
C LYS A 149 4.88 -0.95 -11.28
N GLY A 150 3.58 -0.71 -11.18
CA GLY A 150 2.80 -0.92 -9.97
C GLY A 150 1.63 0.07 -9.87
N SER A 151 0.73 -0.17 -8.94
CA SER A 151 -0.38 0.75 -8.65
C SER A 151 -0.43 1.13 -7.18
N LEU A 152 -0.50 2.43 -6.89
CA LEU A 152 -0.79 2.97 -5.56
C LEU A 152 -2.18 3.61 -5.58
N ILE A 153 -3.11 2.99 -4.87
CA ILE A 153 -4.52 3.38 -4.83
C ILE A 153 -4.82 3.94 -3.44
N PHE A 154 -5.05 5.24 -3.36
CA PHE A 154 -5.56 5.89 -2.17
C PHE A 154 -7.07 5.72 -2.13
N LEU A 155 -7.59 4.99 -1.13
CA LEU A 155 -9.01 4.97 -0.82
C LEU A 155 -9.32 6.07 0.19
N ASP A 156 -10.40 6.80 -0.04
CA ASP A 156 -10.89 7.82 0.88
C ASP A 156 -12.39 7.65 1.07
N ALA A 157 -12.84 7.46 2.31
CA ALA A 157 -14.24 7.29 2.62
C ALA A 157 -14.75 8.48 3.42
N ALA A 158 -15.96 8.96 3.13
CA ALA A 158 -16.59 9.90 4.02
C ALA A 158 -16.91 9.18 5.35
N HIS A 159 -16.54 9.80 6.46
CA HIS A 159 -16.92 9.34 7.78
C HIS A 159 -18.25 10.00 8.15
N THR A 160 -19.23 9.21 8.60
CA THR A 160 -20.54 9.69 9.09
C THR A 160 -20.44 10.30 10.51
N GLU A 161 -19.33 10.97 10.82
CA GLU A 161 -18.97 11.42 12.16
C GLU A 161 -19.44 12.85 12.48
N GLU A 162 -19.26 13.26 13.74
CA GLU A 162 -19.66 14.57 14.26
C GLU A 162 -19.02 15.75 13.49
N LYS A 163 -19.66 16.92 13.56
CA LYS A 163 -19.32 18.10 12.74
C LYS A 163 -17.86 18.58 12.85
N TYR A 164 -17.16 18.32 13.97
CA TYR A 164 -15.76 18.71 14.16
C TYR A 164 -14.77 17.71 13.56
N ASP A 165 -15.02 16.41 13.70
CA ASP A 165 -14.25 15.36 13.04
C ASP A 165 -14.41 15.46 11.52
N HIS A 166 -15.56 15.97 11.05
CA HIS A 166 -15.81 16.27 9.65
C HIS A 166 -14.85 17.31 9.06
N LEU A 167 -14.39 18.34 9.80
CA LEU A 167 -13.44 19.32 9.27
C LEU A 167 -12.01 18.77 9.21
N LEU A 168 -11.57 18.03 10.24
CA LEU A 168 -10.25 17.40 10.24
C LEU A 168 -10.16 16.34 9.13
N SER A 169 -11.17 15.47 9.02
CA SER A 169 -11.24 14.45 7.98
C SER A 169 -11.25 15.08 6.60
N GLN A 170 -12.09 16.09 6.34
CA GLN A 170 -12.06 16.84 5.07
C GLN A 170 -10.69 17.46 4.76
N SER A 171 -10.02 18.05 5.76
CA SER A 171 -8.69 18.62 5.58
C SER A 171 -7.66 17.54 5.23
N LEU A 172 -7.75 16.36 5.84
CA LEU A 172 -6.88 15.22 5.56
C LEU A 172 -7.17 14.63 4.18
N SER A 173 -8.44 14.48 3.80
CA SER A 173 -8.88 14.06 2.47
C SER A 173 -8.36 15.00 1.39
N ALA A 174 -8.50 16.32 1.58
CA ALA A 174 -7.98 17.32 0.66
C ALA A 174 -6.46 17.25 0.52
N ALA A 175 -5.73 17.08 1.64
CA ALA A 175 -4.28 16.91 1.62
C ALA A 175 -3.84 15.61 0.91
N LYS A 176 -4.53 14.50 1.17
CA LYS A 176 -4.29 13.20 0.53
C LYS A 176 -4.54 13.27 -0.98
N ARG A 177 -5.64 13.90 -1.40
CA ARG A 177 -5.95 14.16 -2.81
C ARG A 177 -4.86 14.99 -3.47
N ALA A 178 -4.42 16.09 -2.85
CA ALA A 178 -3.37 16.95 -3.39
C ALA A 178 -2.00 16.24 -3.50
N LEU A 179 -1.67 15.41 -2.51
CA LEU A 179 -0.48 14.56 -2.55
C LEU A 179 -0.58 13.55 -3.70
N SER A 180 -1.68 12.78 -3.77
CA SER A 180 -1.92 11.81 -4.85
C SER A 180 -1.79 12.46 -6.23
N GLN A 181 -2.35 13.65 -6.42
CA GLN A 181 -2.27 14.38 -7.69
C GLN A 181 -0.83 14.75 -8.06
N SER A 182 -0.04 15.14 -7.06
CA SER A 182 1.37 15.49 -7.27
C SER A 182 2.19 14.25 -7.62
N LEU A 183 1.99 13.15 -6.90
CA LEU A 183 2.61 11.86 -7.19
C LEU A 183 2.22 11.33 -8.57
N ALA A 184 0.96 11.49 -8.97
CA ALA A 184 0.48 11.08 -10.28
C ALA A 184 1.23 11.80 -11.41
N ARG A 185 1.38 13.13 -11.32
CA ARG A 185 2.13 13.91 -12.32
C ARG A 185 3.60 13.50 -12.42
N GLU A 186 4.19 13.10 -11.30
CA GLU A 186 5.61 12.73 -11.22
C GLU A 186 5.87 11.28 -11.67
N PHE A 187 5.03 10.33 -11.23
CA PHE A 187 5.33 8.89 -11.33
C PHE A 187 4.45 8.11 -12.31
N GLN A 188 3.32 8.65 -12.79
CA GLN A 188 2.61 7.98 -13.88
C GLN A 188 3.46 7.88 -15.16
N PRO A 189 4.21 8.92 -15.59
CA PRO A 189 5.09 8.80 -16.75
C PRO A 189 6.21 7.75 -16.59
N THR A 190 6.51 7.31 -15.36
CA THR A 190 7.54 6.30 -15.07
C THR A 190 6.98 4.88 -14.95
N GLY A 191 5.69 4.68 -15.25
CA GLY A 191 5.04 3.37 -15.23
C GLY A 191 4.37 3.01 -13.89
N ILE A 192 4.15 3.98 -13.00
CA ILE A 192 3.48 3.75 -11.72
C ILE A 192 2.09 4.41 -11.71
N HIS A 193 1.04 3.61 -11.63
CA HIS A 193 -0.34 4.10 -11.65
C HIS A 193 -0.74 4.62 -10.27
N ILE A 194 -0.90 5.94 -10.14
CA ILE A 194 -1.39 6.57 -8.91
C ILE A 194 -2.88 6.89 -9.07
N CYS A 195 -3.71 6.36 -8.17
CA CYS A 195 -5.17 6.57 -8.14
C CYS A 195 -5.61 7.17 -6.81
N TYR A 196 -6.61 8.05 -6.83
CA TYR A 196 -7.37 8.49 -5.67
C TYR A 196 -8.85 8.14 -5.90
N SER A 197 -9.40 7.25 -5.08
CA SER A 197 -10.78 6.77 -5.20
C SER A 197 -11.58 7.18 -3.98
N THR A 198 -12.70 7.85 -4.22
CA THR A 198 -13.61 8.30 -3.17
C THR A 198 -14.74 7.31 -2.95
N LEU A 199 -15.06 7.06 -1.69
CA LEU A 199 -16.13 6.18 -1.24
C LEU A 199 -17.14 7.03 -0.46
N GLU A 200 -18.43 6.76 -0.68
CA GLU A 200 -19.50 7.41 0.09
C GLU A 200 -19.39 7.06 1.59
N GLU A 201 -19.05 5.81 1.89
CA GLU A 201 -18.78 5.33 3.25
C GLU A 201 -17.84 4.12 3.20
N TRP A 202 -17.26 3.77 4.35
CA TRP A 202 -16.52 2.52 4.55
C TRP A 202 -17.18 1.71 5.66
N ASP A 203 -17.95 0.69 5.27
CA ASP A 203 -18.50 -0.30 6.20
C ASP A 203 -17.70 -1.60 6.08
N HIS A 204 -16.76 -1.80 7.00
CA HIS A 204 -15.91 -2.99 7.06
C HIS A 204 -16.69 -4.29 7.31
N SER A 205 -17.97 -4.22 7.70
CA SER A 205 -18.84 -5.37 7.89
C SER A 205 -19.67 -5.72 6.64
N ASN A 206 -19.81 -4.78 5.70
CA ASN A 206 -20.59 -4.96 4.47
C ASN A 206 -19.75 -5.63 3.38
N ILE A 207 -19.75 -6.96 3.37
CA ILE A 207 -18.96 -7.77 2.42
C ILE A 207 -19.26 -7.42 0.94
N GLN A 208 -20.50 -7.09 0.58
CA GLN A 208 -20.85 -6.73 -0.79
C GLN A 208 -20.21 -5.39 -1.22
N GLN A 209 -20.18 -4.42 -0.30
CA GLN A 209 -19.48 -3.16 -0.54
C GLN A 209 -17.98 -3.41 -0.71
N ILE A 210 -17.37 -4.21 0.17
CA ILE A 210 -15.93 -4.51 0.13
C ILE A 210 -15.57 -5.29 -1.16
N GLU A 211 -16.41 -6.20 -1.61
CA GLU A 211 -16.23 -6.90 -2.88
C GLU A 211 -16.26 -5.91 -4.07
N SER A 212 -17.18 -4.94 -4.04
CA SER A 212 -17.24 -3.88 -5.05
C SER A 212 -15.98 -3.01 -5.04
N ILE A 213 -15.49 -2.65 -3.85
CA ILE A 213 -14.24 -1.89 -3.68
C ILE A 213 -13.03 -2.68 -4.21
N LYS A 214 -12.93 -3.98 -3.88
CA LYS A 214 -11.92 -4.89 -4.43
C LYS A 214 -11.95 -4.86 -5.97
N ASN A 215 -13.14 -5.00 -6.56
CA ASN A 215 -13.31 -5.01 -8.02
C ASN A 215 -12.87 -3.68 -8.66
N ILE A 216 -13.15 -2.55 -8.01
CA ILE A 216 -12.65 -1.22 -8.46
C ILE A 216 -11.13 -1.17 -8.39
N CYS A 217 -10.51 -1.60 -7.29
CA CYS A 217 -9.06 -1.64 -7.15
C CYS A 217 -8.39 -2.50 -8.24
N LEU A 218 -8.96 -3.68 -8.52
CA LEU A 218 -8.50 -4.56 -9.61
C LEU A 218 -8.71 -3.92 -10.98
N HIS A 219 -9.85 -3.27 -11.20
CA HIS A 219 -10.12 -2.56 -12.46
C HIS A 219 -9.09 -1.48 -12.71
N LEU A 220 -8.85 -0.60 -11.73
CA LEU A 220 -7.85 0.47 -11.80
C LEU A 220 -6.46 -0.10 -12.11
N HIS A 221 -6.04 -1.13 -11.35
CA HIS A 221 -4.73 -1.76 -11.54
C HIS A 221 -4.50 -2.33 -12.95
N HIS A 222 -5.54 -2.88 -13.56
CA HIS A 222 -5.47 -3.48 -14.89
C HIS A 222 -5.67 -2.50 -16.04
N GLN A 223 -5.90 -1.21 -15.77
CA GLN A 223 -6.03 -0.22 -16.84
C GLN A 223 -4.73 -0.14 -17.65
N PRO A 224 -4.82 -0.13 -19.00
CA PRO A 224 -3.64 0.08 -19.83
C PRO A 224 -3.09 1.50 -19.62
N LEU A 225 -1.77 1.64 -19.81
CA LEU A 225 -1.04 2.91 -19.65
C LEU A 225 -1.69 4.10 -20.38
N SER A 226 -2.34 3.85 -21.52
CA SER A 226 -2.97 4.89 -22.33
C SER A 226 -4.32 5.40 -21.80
N THR A 227 -4.89 4.77 -20.77
CA THR A 227 -6.22 5.11 -20.24
C THR A 227 -6.27 5.10 -18.71
N TRP A 228 -5.16 5.45 -18.07
CA TRP A 228 -5.13 5.53 -16.61
C TRP A 228 -6.07 6.60 -16.07
N THR A 229 -6.93 6.15 -15.17
CA THR A 229 -7.79 6.99 -14.35
C THR A 229 -6.98 7.46 -13.16
N TYR A 230 -6.91 8.77 -12.95
CA TYR A 230 -6.30 9.34 -11.76
C TYR A 230 -7.29 9.36 -10.58
N GLU A 231 -8.55 9.71 -10.84
CA GLU A 231 -9.55 9.91 -9.80
C GLU A 231 -10.90 9.30 -10.21
N LEU A 232 -11.56 8.65 -9.25
CA LEU A 232 -12.86 8.00 -9.39
C LEU A 232 -13.76 8.24 -8.17
#